data_AF-A0A9K3JZ07-F1
#
_entry.id   AF-A0A9K3JZ07-F1
#
_cell.length_a   1.000
_cell.length_b   1.000
_cell.length_c   1.000
_cell.angle_alpha   90.00
_cell.angle_beta   90.00
_cell.angle_gamma   90.00
#
_symmetry.space_group_name_H-M   'P 1'
#
loop_
_entity.id
_entity.type
_entity.pdbx_description
1 polymer ?
#
loop_
_entity_poly.entity_id
_entity_poly.type
_entity_poly.pdbx_seq_one_letter_code
_entity_poly.pdbx_strand_id
1 'polypeptide(L)' 'MQAIDHVINSAAKSNYVSAGQINVPIVFRGPNGPAAGVGAQHSQVS' A
#
# COMPACT_ATOMS: atom_id res chain seq x y z
N MET A 1 5.26 -3.25 7.10
CA MET A 1 5.30 -1.81 7.45
C MET A 1 6.25 -0.98 6.58
N GLN A 2 7.25 -1.57 5.90
CA GLN A 2 8.35 -0.79 5.29
C GLN A 2 7.92 0.28 4.26
N ALA A 3 6.84 0.06 3.51
CA ALA A 3 6.41 0.99 2.44
C ALA A 3 5.01 1.60 2.67
N ILE A 4 4.38 1.38 3.83
CA ILE A 4 2.99 1.83 4.08
C ILE A 4 2.86 3.36 4.06
N ASP A 5 3.89 4.07 4.53
CA ASP A 5 3.90 5.53 4.53
C ASP A 5 3.78 6.12 3.10
N HIS A 6 4.56 5.59 2.16
CA HIS A 6 4.49 6.04 0.76
C HIS A 6 3.14 5.74 0.11
N VAL A 7 2.50 4.62 0.48
CA VAL A 7 1.16 4.27 -0.03
C VAL A 7 0.10 5.23 0.51
N ILE A 8 0.11 5.51 1.82
CA ILE A 8 -0.95 6.29 2.47
C ILE A 8 -0.71 7.80 2.36
N ASN A 9 0.45 8.27 2.81
CA ASN A 9 0.69 9.70 2.94
C ASN A 9 1.09 10.34 1.61
N SER A 10 1.87 9.63 0.80
CA SER A 10 2.28 10.13 -0.51
C SER A 10 1.26 9.80 -1.60
N ALA A 11 0.89 8.53 -1.83
CA ALA A 11 0.03 8.19 -2.97
C ALA A 11 -1.46 8.52 -2.73
N ALA A 12 -2.06 8.03 -1.64
CA ALA A 12 -3.51 8.15 -1.44
C ALA A 12 -3.99 9.60 -1.18
N LYS A 13 -3.17 10.44 -0.54
CA LYS A 13 -3.57 11.81 -0.15
C LYS A 13 -3.17 12.89 -1.14
N SER A 14 -2.24 12.63 -2.07
CA SER A 14 -1.65 13.66 -2.93
C SER A 14 -2.69 14.46 -3.72
N ASN A 15 -3.70 13.80 -4.31
CA ASN A 15 -4.71 14.50 -5.10
C ASN A 15 -5.53 15.48 -4.25
N TYR A 16 -5.94 15.06 -3.06
CA TYR A 16 -6.69 15.90 -2.14
C TYR A 16 -5.86 17.07 -1.61
N VAL A 17 -4.65 16.80 -1.12
CA VAL A 17 -3.79 17.83 -0.48
C VAL A 17 -3.26 18.84 -1.50
N SER A 18 -3.05 18.42 -2.75
CA SER A 18 -2.64 19.32 -3.84
C SER A 18 -3.80 20.05 -4.52
N ALA A 19 -5.03 19.97 -4.00
CA ALA A 19 -6.23 20.53 -4.64
C ALA A 19 -6.38 20.09 -6.11
N GLY A 20 -6.09 18.81 -6.38
CA GLY A 20 -6.20 18.20 -7.71
C GLY A 20 -5.01 18.43 -8.64
N GLN A 21 -3.96 19.16 -8.23
CA GLN A 21 -2.79 19.43 -9.08
C GLN A 21 -1.90 18.20 -9.28
N ILE A 22 -1.85 17.30 -8.30
CA ILE A 22 -1.02 16.09 -8.34
C ILE A 22 -1.93 14.86 -8.40
N ASN A 23 -2.00 14.23 -9.57
CA ASN A 23 -2.65 12.95 -9.75
C ASN A 23 -1.64 11.80 -9.61
N VAL A 24 -1.98 10.75 -8.86
CA VAL A 24 -1.12 9.58 -8.63
C VAL A 24 -1.79 8.30 -9.14
N PRO A 25 -1.71 8.00 -10.45
CA PRO A 25 -2.33 6.82 -11.04
C PRO A 25 -1.44 5.57 -10.88
N ILE A 26 -1.33 5.02 -9.66
CA ILE A 26 -0.49 3.85 -9.35
C ILE A 26 -1.33 2.71 -8.76
N VAL A 27 -1.01 1.46 -9.12
CA VAL A 27 -1.64 0.24 -8.58
C VAL A 27 -0.59 -0.63 -7.89
N PHE A 28 -0.74 -0.83 -6.58
CA PHE A 28 0.08 -1.77 -5.80
C PHE A 28 -0.59 -3.14 -5.75
N ARG A 29 0.15 -4.19 -6.13
CA ARG A 29 -0.39 -5.55 -6.28
C ARG A 29 0.66 -6.59 -5.95
N GLY A 30 0.20 -7.70 -5.39
CA GLY A 30 0.99 -8.84 -4.93
C GLY A 30 0.11 -9.85 -4.20
N PRO A 31 0.64 -11.03 -3.83
CA PRO A 31 -0.07 -11.99 -3.00
C PRO A 31 -0.32 -11.38 -1.61
N ASN A 32 -1.53 -11.59 -1.07
CA ASN A 32 -1.93 -11.13 0.26
C ASN A 32 -2.55 -12.29 1.04
N GLY A 33 -2.24 -12.39 2.35
CA GLY A 33 -2.76 -13.43 3.22
C GLY A 33 -1.89 -14.70 3.28
N PRO A 34 -2.38 -15.75 3.96
CA PRO A 34 -1.59 -16.92 4.34
C PRO A 34 -1.25 -17.83 3.16
N ALA A 35 -0.06 -18.43 3.22
CA ALA A 35 0.38 -19.54 2.38
C ALA A 35 0.72 -20.77 3.26
N ALA A 36 0.84 -21.95 2.66
CA ALA A 36 1.11 -23.17 3.40
C ALA A 36 2.53 -23.15 4.03
N GLY A 37 2.61 -23.26 5.36
CA GLY A 37 3.88 -23.46 6.07
C GLY A 37 4.80 -22.23 6.25
N VAL A 38 4.31 -21.01 5.99
CA VAL A 38 5.18 -19.80 5.93
C VAL A 38 5.32 -19.02 7.25
N GLY A 39 4.66 -19.47 8.33
CA GLY A 39 4.75 -18.85 9.65
C GLY A 39 4.04 -17.49 9.78
N ALA A 40 4.12 -16.89 10.96
CA ALA A 40 3.31 -15.72 11.33
C ALA A 40 3.66 -14.44 10.56
N GLN A 41 4.93 -14.21 10.21
CA GLN A 41 5.41 -12.99 9.52
C GLN A 41 5.11 -12.95 8.01
N HIS A 42 4.60 -14.04 7.44
CA HIS A 42 4.22 -14.15 6.03
C HIS A 42 2.74 -14.48 5.85
N SER A 43 1.95 -14.43 6.94
CA SER A 43 0.52 -14.80 6.93
C SER A 43 -0.41 -13.65 7.30
N GLN A 44 0.12 -12.44 7.50
CA GLN A 44 -0.69 -11.25 7.68
C GLN A 44 -1.50 -10.92 6.42
N VAL A 45 -2.68 -10.35 6.64
CA VAL A 45 -3.49 -9.71 5.59
C VAL A 45 -3.19 -8.21 5.65
N SER A 46 -2.79 -7.62 4.52
CA SER A 46 -2.53 -6.17 4.38
C SER A 46 -3.80 -5.40 4.08
#